data_AF-A0A1Y4PYL7-F1
#
_entry.id   AF-A0A1Y4PYL7-F1
#
_cell.length_a   1.000
_cell.length_b   1.000
_cell.length_c   1.000
_cell.angle_alpha   90.00
_cell.angle_beta   90.00
_cell.angle_gamma   90.00
#
_symmetry.space_group_name_H-M   'P 1'
#
loop_
_entity.id
_entity.type
_entity.pdbx_description
1 polymer ?
#
loop_
_entity_poly.entity_id
_entity_poly.type
_entity_poly.pdbx_seq_one_letter_code
_entity_poly.pdbx_strand_id
1 'polypeptide(L)'
;METTFTWEIRVKNCPLLIKKCSHCDSDRFYCSDKFRMNAQKKNIDVWLIYRCVKCDNTCNMTLLSRTKPDLIDKKLFHSFSMNDREVAWQYAFSAGVASRNNLQLDYDSVEYEVINTVSLEDILNMSSEIISIQVKCDFDLSLKLSSLIKRCLPLSSTRLKLLFEKGYISLLSGKTSSKCKVKNGDTILMDRKSLIDFLG
;
A
#
# COMPACT_ATOMS: atom_id res chain seq x y z
N MET A 1 -31.17 -5.41 -1.35
CA MET A 1 -30.19 -5.73 -0.28
C MET A 1 -28.83 -5.46 -0.87
N GLU A 2 -27.97 -4.76 -0.14
CA GLU A 2 -26.61 -4.46 -0.59
C GLU A 2 -25.71 -5.64 -0.19
N THR A 3 -25.07 -6.28 -1.18
CA THR A 3 -24.12 -7.36 -0.90
C THR A 3 -22.72 -6.78 -0.81
N THR A 4 -22.06 -6.94 0.33
CA THR A 4 -20.71 -6.43 0.56
C THR A 4 -19.70 -7.58 0.59
N PHE A 5 -18.65 -7.46 -0.22
CA PHE A 5 -17.49 -8.36 -0.24
C PHE A 5 -16.24 -7.65 0.25
N THR A 6 -15.19 -8.41 0.52
CA THR A 6 -13.88 -7.85 0.89
C THR A 6 -12.81 -8.34 -0.09
N TRP A 7 -12.02 -7.41 -0.61
CA TRP A 7 -10.76 -7.71 -1.27
C TRP A 7 -9.62 -7.38 -0.32
N GLU A 8 -8.96 -8.42 0.19
CA GLU A 8 -7.81 -8.25 1.09
C GLU A 8 -6.52 -8.27 0.29
N ILE A 9 -5.72 -7.21 0.40
CA ILE A 9 -4.42 -7.07 -0.25
C ILE A 9 -3.34 -7.40 0.77
N ARG A 10 -2.62 -8.51 0.55
CA ARG A 10 -1.49 -8.93 1.37
C ARG A 10 -0.18 -8.65 0.66
N VAL A 11 0.61 -7.76 1.23
CA VAL A 11 1.96 -7.44 0.74
C VAL A 11 2.97 -8.48 1.18
N LYS A 12 3.93 -8.80 0.32
CA LYS A 12 4.99 -9.80 0.57
C LYS A 12 6.33 -9.16 0.93
N ASN A 13 6.52 -7.89 0.56
CA ASN A 13 7.71 -7.11 0.87
C ASN A 13 7.39 -5.60 0.98
N CYS A 14 8.34 -4.85 1.55
CA CYS A 14 8.33 -3.38 1.54
C CYS A 14 8.77 -2.81 0.18
N PRO A 15 8.39 -1.56 -0.14
CA PRO A 15 8.93 -0.85 -1.29
C PRO A 15 10.44 -0.63 -1.11
N LEU A 16 11.19 -0.74 -2.20
CA LEU A 16 12.60 -0.36 -2.21
C LEU A 16 12.70 1.18 -2.14
N LEU A 17 13.80 1.68 -1.58
CA LEU A 17 14.17 3.08 -1.76
C LEU A 17 14.94 3.26 -3.06
N ILE A 18 14.62 4.34 -3.77
CA ILE A 18 15.38 4.82 -4.92
C ILE A 18 16.43 5.80 -4.41
N LYS A 19 17.69 5.37 -4.35
CA LYS A 19 18.83 6.20 -3.90
C LYS A 19 20.13 5.59 -4.43
N LYS A 20 21.01 6.40 -5.01
CA LYS A 20 22.35 5.96 -5.40
C LYS A 20 23.17 5.48 -4.21
N CYS A 21 23.75 4.29 -4.31
CA CYS A 21 24.67 3.77 -3.31
C CYS A 21 26.03 4.46 -3.40
N SER A 22 26.65 4.76 -2.26
CA SER A 22 27.99 5.35 -2.20
C SER A 22 29.13 4.35 -2.38
N HIS A 23 28.84 3.04 -2.39
CA HIS A 23 29.86 1.97 -2.43
C HIS A 23 29.78 1.08 -3.68
N CYS A 24 28.72 1.16 -4.48
CA CYS A 24 28.55 0.34 -5.69
C CYS A 24 27.66 1.05 -6.71
N ASP A 25 27.40 0.40 -7.84
CA ASP A 25 26.58 0.89 -8.95
C ASP A 25 25.06 0.74 -8.75
N SER A 26 24.60 0.26 -7.59
CA SER A 26 23.16 0.14 -7.29
C SER A 26 22.53 1.49 -6.95
N ASP A 27 21.25 1.61 -7.28
CA ASP A 27 20.39 2.73 -6.90
C ASP A 27 19.14 2.27 -6.12
N ARG A 28 19.19 1.06 -5.54
CA ARG A 28 18.08 0.46 -4.78
C ARG A 28 18.50 -0.02 -3.40
N PHE A 29 17.65 0.23 -2.41
CA PHE A 29 17.84 -0.25 -1.05
C PHE A 29 16.58 -0.93 -0.52
N TYR A 30 16.74 -2.10 0.12
CA TYR A 30 15.65 -2.83 0.77
C TYR A 30 15.56 -2.48 2.26
N CYS A 31 14.35 -2.53 2.83
CA CYS A 31 14.13 -2.36 4.26
C CYS A 31 14.71 -3.57 5.00
N SER A 32 15.58 -3.35 5.99
CA SER A 32 16.17 -4.47 6.75
C SER A 32 15.35 -4.88 7.97
N ASP A 33 14.17 -4.30 8.15
CA ASP A 33 13.27 -4.47 9.30
C ASP A 33 13.93 -4.15 10.66
N LYS A 34 15.03 -3.38 10.66
CA LYS A 34 15.80 -3.06 11.87
C LYS A 34 15.83 -1.57 12.13
N PHE A 35 15.73 -1.21 13.41
CA PHE A 35 15.91 0.15 13.86
C PHE A 35 17.29 0.35 14.47
N ARG A 36 17.86 1.52 14.23
CA ARG A 36 18.96 2.05 15.04
C ARG A 36 18.40 3.08 15.99
N MET A 37 18.64 2.89 17.28
CA MET A 37 18.29 3.85 18.31
C MET A 37 19.58 4.37 18.94
N ASN A 38 19.78 5.68 18.89
CA ASN A 38 20.87 6.32 19.62
C ASN A 38 20.27 7.24 20.67
N ALA A 39 20.67 7.04 21.93
CA ALA A 39 20.38 7.97 23.00
C ALA A 39 21.57 8.91 23.19
N GLN A 40 21.34 10.22 23.12
CA GLN A 40 22.35 11.22 23.44
C GLN A 40 21.77 12.26 24.40
N LYS A 41 22.34 12.32 25.61
CA LYS A 41 21.78 13.09 26.73
C LYS A 41 20.33 12.65 27.01
N LYS A 42 19.37 13.58 26.97
CA LYS A 42 17.93 13.35 27.20
C LYS A 42 17.11 13.22 25.91
N ASN A 43 17.78 12.99 24.78
CA ASN A 43 17.14 12.88 23.48
C ASN A 43 17.47 11.53 22.83
N ILE A 44 16.57 11.08 21.97
CA ILE A 44 16.68 9.85 21.20
C ILE A 44 16.53 10.20 19.72
N ASP A 45 17.42 9.61 18.92
CA ASP A 45 17.34 9.56 17.48
C ASP A 45 17.04 8.11 17.07
N VAL A 46 16.10 7.93 16.15
CA VAL A 46 15.69 6.62 15.64
C VAL A 46 15.74 6.63 14.12
N TRP A 47 16.40 5.62 13.55
CA TRP A 47 16.42 5.38 12.11
C TRP A 47 15.87 4.00 11.79
N LEU A 48 15.12 3.89 10.69
CA LEU A 48 14.89 2.62 10.01
C LEU A 48 16.09 2.35 9.09
N ILE A 49 16.67 1.16 9.23
CA ILE A 49 17.84 0.74 8.47
C ILE A 49 17.38 0.16 7.13
N TYR A 50 17.98 0.67 6.07
CA TYR A 50 17.89 0.14 4.73
C TYR A 50 19.27 -0.35 4.27
N ARG A 51 19.26 -1.29 3.34
CA ARG A 51 20.46 -1.98 2.87
C ARG A 51 20.49 -2.02 1.36
N CYS A 52 21.66 -1.75 0.78
CA CYS A 52 21.84 -1.79 -0.67
C CYS A 52 21.54 -3.20 -1.18
N VAL A 53 20.73 -3.32 -2.23
CA VAL A 53 20.37 -4.64 -2.80
C VAL A 53 21.56 -5.39 -3.40
N LYS A 54 22.68 -4.71 -3.69
CA LYS A 54 23.90 -5.33 -4.25
C LYS A 54 25.02 -5.56 -3.23
N CYS A 55 25.35 -4.57 -2.40
CA CYS A 55 26.54 -4.61 -1.53
C CYS A 55 26.23 -4.52 -0.03
N ASP A 56 24.95 -4.53 0.35
CA ASP A 56 24.49 -4.44 1.74
C ASP A 56 24.94 -3.19 2.52
N ASN A 57 25.48 -2.19 1.83
CA ASN A 57 25.80 -0.90 2.45
C ASN A 57 24.55 -0.28 3.09
N THR A 58 24.74 0.37 4.24
CA THR A 58 23.63 0.93 5.03
C THR A 58 23.17 2.28 4.49
N CYS A 59 21.86 2.46 4.39
CA CYS A 59 21.20 3.75 4.28
C CYS A 59 20.24 3.90 5.46
N ASN A 60 20.29 5.02 6.19
CA ASN A 60 19.39 5.26 7.32
C ASN A 60 18.26 6.19 6.90
N MET A 61 17.01 5.80 7.15
CA MET A 61 15.85 6.66 7.04
C MET A 61 15.48 7.16 8.44
N THR A 62 15.60 8.46 8.68
CA THR A 62 15.33 9.07 9.99
C THR A 62 13.83 9.04 10.27
N LEU A 63 13.45 8.42 11.38
CA LEU A 63 12.07 8.38 11.87
C LEU A 63 11.84 9.44 12.92
N LEU A 64 12.75 9.52 13.90
CA LEU A 64 12.75 10.49 14.99
C LEU A 64 14.12 11.15 15.07
N SER A 65 14.13 12.47 15.27
CA SER A 65 15.37 13.20 15.54
C SER A 65 15.21 14.04 16.80
N ARG A 66 16.22 13.98 17.67
CA ARG A 66 16.34 14.77 18.90
C ARG A 66 15.07 14.76 19.76
N THR A 67 14.38 13.63 19.81
CA THR A 67 13.08 13.51 20.47
C THR A 67 13.27 13.10 21.93
N LYS A 68 12.57 13.77 22.86
CA LYS A 68 12.62 13.37 24.28
C LYS A 68 11.95 12.00 24.45
N PRO A 69 12.54 11.06 25.20
CA PRO A 69 11.96 9.73 25.43
C PRO A 69 10.51 9.79 25.90
N ASP A 70 10.19 10.74 26.79
CA ASP A 70 8.85 10.88 27.39
C ASP A 70 7.76 11.31 26.38
N LEU A 71 8.15 11.81 25.20
CA LEU A 71 7.23 12.16 24.11
C LEU A 71 7.01 11.01 23.14
N ILE A 72 7.77 9.92 23.25
CA ILE A 72 7.62 8.74 22.43
C ILE A 72 6.64 7.81 23.15
N ASP A 73 5.58 7.39 22.46
CA ASP A 73 4.67 6.38 22.99
C ASP A 73 5.45 5.14 23.44
N LYS A 74 5.11 4.60 24.63
CA LYS A 74 5.86 3.48 25.23
C LYS A 74 5.81 2.21 24.37
N LYS A 75 4.67 1.95 23.70
CA LYS A 75 4.55 0.79 22.81
C LYS A 75 5.42 1.00 21.58
N LEU A 76 5.37 2.19 20.98
CA LEU A 76 6.21 2.52 19.83
C LEU A 76 7.71 2.44 20.15
N PHE A 77 8.12 2.95 21.31
CA PHE A 77 9.49 2.85 21.80
C PHE A 77 9.94 1.38 21.95
N HIS A 78 9.08 0.54 22.52
CA HIS A 78 9.33 -0.89 22.66
C HIS A 78 9.42 -1.58 21.29
N SER A 79 8.52 -1.27 20.36
CA SER A 79 8.55 -1.78 18.98
C SER A 79 9.85 -1.43 18.27
N PHE A 80 10.37 -0.20 18.42
CA PHE A 80 11.69 0.15 17.91
C PHE A 80 12.80 -0.69 18.53
N SER A 81 12.77 -0.88 19.85
CA SER A 81 13.78 -1.64 20.58
C SER A 81 13.79 -3.12 20.19
N MET A 82 12.62 -3.69 19.89
CA MET A 82 12.45 -5.10 19.53
C MET A 82 12.61 -5.37 18.03
N ASN A 83 12.84 -4.35 17.19
CA ASN A 83 12.80 -4.48 15.73
C ASN A 83 11.47 -5.08 15.24
N ASP A 84 10.36 -4.53 15.75
CA ASP A 84 9.03 -4.93 15.33
C ASP A 84 8.86 -4.72 13.82
N ARG A 85 8.63 -5.83 13.12
CA ARG A 85 8.53 -5.85 11.66
C ARG A 85 7.32 -5.08 11.15
N GLU A 86 6.16 -5.19 11.80
CA GLU A 86 4.97 -4.49 11.34
C GLU A 86 5.17 -2.99 11.45
N VAL A 87 5.74 -2.51 12.56
CA VAL A 87 6.09 -1.10 12.72
C VAL A 87 7.13 -0.66 11.69
N ALA A 88 8.15 -1.48 11.41
CA ALA A 88 9.12 -1.18 10.36
C ALA A 88 8.45 -1.00 9.00
N TRP A 89 7.49 -1.87 8.67
CA TRP A 89 6.75 -1.83 7.43
C TRP A 89 5.82 -0.62 7.35
N GLN A 90 5.14 -0.26 8.44
CA GLN A 90 4.33 0.97 8.50
C GLN A 90 5.16 2.22 8.15
N TYR A 91 6.41 2.30 8.64
CA TYR A 91 7.32 3.39 8.26
C TYR A 91 7.86 3.24 6.84
N ALA A 92 8.15 2.03 6.37
CA ALA A 92 8.66 1.77 5.02
C ALA A 92 7.65 2.13 3.91
N PHE A 93 6.36 1.92 4.16
CA PHE A 93 5.28 2.32 3.24
C PHE A 93 4.87 3.80 3.39
N SER A 94 5.43 4.53 4.35
CA SER A 94 5.03 5.92 4.59
C SER A 94 5.70 6.90 3.60
N ALA A 95 4.94 7.31 2.58
CA ALA A 95 5.36 8.35 1.64
C ALA A 95 5.78 9.66 2.34
N GLY A 96 5.11 10.02 3.44
CA GLY A 96 5.43 11.20 4.22
C GLY A 96 6.80 11.10 4.91
N VAL A 97 7.14 9.93 5.46
CA VAL A 97 8.46 9.69 6.09
C VAL A 97 9.56 9.69 5.04
N ALA A 98 9.34 9.03 3.90
CA ALA A 98 10.28 9.02 2.78
C ALA A 98 10.55 10.44 2.27
N SER A 99 9.49 11.23 2.05
CA SER A 99 9.59 12.62 1.60
C SER A 99 10.37 13.50 2.59
N ARG A 100 10.13 13.38 3.90
CA ARG A 100 10.91 14.12 4.92
C ARG A 100 12.41 13.78 4.92
N ASN A 101 12.77 12.60 4.41
CA ASN A 101 14.16 12.17 4.25
C ASN A 101 14.74 12.45 2.85
N ASN A 102 13.99 13.12 1.96
CA ASN A 102 14.32 13.29 0.54
C ASN A 102 14.59 11.94 -0.15
N LEU A 103 13.80 10.92 0.20
CA LEU A 103 13.83 9.58 -0.37
C LEU A 103 12.58 9.34 -1.20
N GLN A 104 12.71 8.50 -2.23
CA GLN A 104 11.60 8.07 -3.07
C GLN A 104 11.37 6.57 -2.88
N LEU A 105 10.10 6.18 -2.79
CA LEU A 105 9.67 4.79 -2.70
C LEU A 105 9.42 4.22 -4.11
N ASP A 106 9.97 3.05 -4.37
CA ASP A 106 9.69 2.22 -5.53
C ASP A 106 8.50 1.32 -5.22
N TYR A 107 7.28 1.79 -5.51
CA TYR A 107 6.07 0.99 -5.28
C TYR A 107 5.93 -0.17 -6.29
N ASP A 108 6.58 -0.08 -7.44
CA ASP A 108 6.53 -1.13 -8.47
C ASP A 108 7.35 -2.37 -8.03
N SER A 109 8.27 -2.21 -7.08
CA SER A 109 9.00 -3.31 -6.46
C SER A 109 8.19 -4.08 -5.41
N VAL A 110 6.96 -3.66 -5.09
CA VAL A 110 6.14 -4.31 -4.06
C VAL A 110 5.38 -5.48 -4.66
N GLU A 111 5.67 -6.68 -4.17
CA GLU A 111 4.90 -7.87 -4.46
C GLU A 111 3.71 -7.97 -3.50
N TYR A 112 2.55 -8.31 -4.05
CA TYR A 112 1.33 -8.51 -3.27
C TYR A 112 0.43 -9.56 -3.92
N GLU A 113 -0.40 -10.16 -3.09
CA GLU A 113 -1.54 -10.98 -3.51
C GLU A 113 -2.85 -10.29 -3.13
N VAL A 114 -3.89 -10.58 -3.89
CA VAL A 114 -5.24 -10.12 -3.59
C VAL A 114 -6.07 -11.36 -3.32
N ILE A 115 -6.59 -11.46 -2.10
CA ILE A 115 -7.52 -12.49 -1.70
C ILE A 115 -8.91 -11.94 -2.03
N ASN A 116 -9.45 -12.39 -3.16
CA ASN A 116 -10.80 -12.07 -3.58
C ASN A 116 -11.77 -13.12 -3.03
N THR A 117 -12.83 -12.66 -2.35
CA THR A 117 -13.89 -13.56 -1.87
C THR A 117 -14.98 -13.80 -2.91
N VAL A 118 -14.85 -13.22 -4.12
CA VAL A 118 -15.90 -13.21 -5.14
C VAL A 118 -15.28 -13.15 -6.55
N SER A 119 -15.82 -13.95 -7.47
CA SER A 119 -15.45 -13.94 -8.90
C SER A 119 -16.38 -13.03 -9.72
N LEU A 120 -16.02 -12.78 -10.99
CA LEU A 120 -16.90 -12.04 -11.91
C LEU A 120 -18.22 -12.78 -12.14
N GLU A 121 -18.19 -14.11 -12.28
CA GLU A 121 -19.39 -14.92 -12.49
C GLU A 121 -20.33 -14.86 -11.29
N ASP A 122 -19.78 -14.91 -10.07
CA ASP A 122 -20.55 -14.72 -8.84
C ASP A 122 -21.24 -13.36 -8.83
N ILE A 123 -20.50 -12.29 -9.15
CA ILE A 123 -21.04 -10.91 -9.22
C ILE A 123 -22.22 -10.83 -10.19
N LEU A 124 -22.11 -11.44 -11.37
CA LEU A 124 -23.15 -11.38 -12.39
C LEU A 124 -24.40 -12.20 -12.00
N ASN A 125 -24.23 -13.32 -11.29
CA ASN A 125 -25.31 -14.22 -10.88
C ASN A 125 -26.04 -13.78 -9.59
N MET A 126 -25.56 -12.74 -8.90
CA MET A 126 -26.20 -12.24 -7.68
C MET A 126 -27.54 -11.56 -7.93
N SER A 127 -28.41 -11.57 -6.91
CA SER A 127 -29.72 -10.90 -6.94
C SER A 127 -29.63 -9.39 -6.69
N SER A 128 -28.51 -8.91 -6.15
CA SER A 128 -28.33 -7.49 -5.80
C SER A 128 -28.01 -6.65 -7.03
N GLU A 129 -28.60 -5.46 -7.14
CA GLU A 129 -28.33 -4.54 -8.25
C GLU A 129 -26.97 -3.85 -8.09
N ILE A 130 -26.61 -3.47 -6.86
CA ILE A 130 -25.32 -2.86 -6.53
C ILE A 130 -24.52 -3.83 -5.68
N ILE A 131 -23.28 -4.07 -6.10
CA ILE A 131 -22.29 -4.86 -5.37
C ILE A 131 -21.26 -3.90 -4.77
N SER A 132 -21.03 -4.04 -3.47
CA SER A 132 -20.07 -3.25 -2.72
C SER A 132 -18.86 -4.10 -2.39
N ILE A 133 -17.65 -3.61 -2.67
CA ILE A 133 -16.40 -4.31 -2.42
C ILE A 133 -15.53 -3.43 -1.55
N GLN A 134 -15.35 -3.82 -0.29
CA GLN A 134 -14.47 -3.14 0.64
C GLN A 134 -13.02 -3.59 0.40
N VAL A 135 -12.11 -2.64 0.32
CA VAL A 135 -10.68 -2.92 0.21
C VAL A 135 -10.06 -2.92 1.59
N LYS A 136 -9.39 -4.03 1.91
CA LYS A 136 -8.61 -4.18 3.13
C LYS A 136 -7.13 -4.26 2.76
N CYS A 137 -6.32 -3.33 3.26
CA CYS A 137 -4.88 -3.35 3.08
C CYS A 137 -4.22 -2.68 4.28
N ASP A 138 -3.30 -3.37 4.94
CA ASP A 138 -2.69 -2.86 6.17
C ASP A 138 -1.67 -1.73 5.92
N PHE A 139 -1.36 -1.43 4.65
CA PHE A 139 -0.34 -0.47 4.24
C PHE A 139 -0.84 0.45 3.11
N ASP A 140 -0.31 1.68 3.04
CA ASP A 140 -0.61 2.64 1.97
C ASP A 140 0.16 2.27 0.70
N LEU A 141 -0.38 1.31 -0.05
CA LEU A 141 0.07 1.00 -1.38
C LEU A 141 -0.35 2.13 -2.30
N SER A 142 0.59 2.69 -3.07
CA SER A 142 0.27 3.60 -4.16
C SER A 142 -0.39 2.88 -5.37
N LEU A 143 -1.23 1.87 -5.10
CA LEU A 143 -1.89 0.99 -6.05
C LEU A 143 -3.07 1.71 -6.70
N LYS A 144 -3.09 1.71 -8.04
CA LYS A 144 -4.20 2.26 -8.81
C LYS A 144 -5.42 1.32 -8.73
N LEU A 145 -6.61 1.90 -8.58
CA LEU A 145 -7.88 1.17 -8.57
C LEU A 145 -8.05 0.27 -9.80
N SER A 146 -7.67 0.77 -10.98
CA SER A 146 -7.73 -0.02 -12.20
C SER A 146 -6.79 -1.24 -12.20
N SER A 147 -5.62 -1.13 -11.57
CA SER A 147 -4.70 -2.26 -11.44
C SER A 147 -5.27 -3.33 -10.50
N LEU A 148 -5.90 -2.92 -9.40
CA LEU A 148 -6.56 -3.82 -8.46
C LEU A 148 -7.70 -4.59 -9.15
N ILE A 149 -8.62 -3.87 -9.82
CA ILE A 149 -9.77 -4.49 -10.46
C ILE A 149 -9.36 -5.47 -11.56
N LYS A 150 -8.35 -5.15 -12.39
CA LYS A 150 -7.86 -6.07 -13.43
C LYS A 150 -7.25 -7.35 -12.87
N ARG A 151 -6.74 -7.30 -11.64
CA ARG A 151 -6.14 -8.46 -10.99
C ARG A 151 -7.21 -9.38 -10.40
N CYS A 152 -8.34 -8.82 -9.97
CA CYS A 152 -9.47 -9.57 -9.43
C CYS A 152 -10.48 -10.02 -10.49
N LEU A 153 -10.67 -9.23 -11.56
CA LEU A 153 -11.64 -9.48 -12.62
C LEU A 153 -10.92 -9.55 -13.97
N PRO A 154 -11.26 -10.51 -14.85
CA PRO A 154 -10.63 -10.70 -16.16
C PRO A 154 -11.10 -9.65 -17.19
N LEU A 155 -10.90 -8.37 -16.89
CA LEU A 155 -11.31 -7.24 -17.72
C LEU A 155 -10.11 -6.61 -18.44
N SER A 156 -10.28 -6.32 -19.74
CA SER A 156 -9.26 -5.58 -20.49
C SER A 156 -9.17 -4.11 -20.06
N SER A 157 -8.03 -3.47 -20.31
CA SER A 157 -7.81 -2.04 -20.05
C SER A 157 -8.88 -1.15 -20.66
N THR A 158 -9.26 -1.42 -21.90
CA THR A 158 -10.25 -0.65 -22.66
C THR A 158 -11.65 -0.80 -22.05
N ARG A 159 -12.06 -2.05 -21.74
CA ARG A 159 -13.35 -2.32 -21.09
C ARG A 159 -13.43 -1.63 -19.74
N LEU A 160 -12.41 -1.78 -18.90
CA LEU A 160 -12.41 -1.16 -17.58
C LEU A 160 -12.48 0.37 -17.65
N LYS A 161 -11.79 0.99 -18.61
CA LYS A 161 -11.87 2.44 -18.83
C LYS A 161 -13.30 2.88 -19.15
N LEU A 162 -13.97 2.16 -20.05
CA LEU A 162 -15.37 2.45 -20.43
C LEU A 162 -16.33 2.27 -19.24
N LEU A 163 -16.13 1.24 -18.40
CA LEU A 163 -16.93 1.04 -17.19
C LEU A 163 -16.81 2.21 -16.21
N PHE A 164 -15.60 2.77 -16.04
CA PHE A 164 -15.40 3.98 -15.25
C PHE A 164 -16.02 5.23 -15.90
N GLU A 165 -15.86 5.41 -17.21
CA GLU A 165 -16.42 6.55 -17.95
C GLU A 165 -17.96 6.55 -17.91
N LYS A 166 -18.58 5.37 -17.95
CA LYS A 166 -20.04 5.20 -17.83
C LYS A 166 -20.56 5.22 -16.38
N GLY A 167 -19.68 5.25 -15.39
CA GLY A 167 -20.05 5.27 -13.96
C GLY A 167 -20.51 3.93 -13.38
N TYR A 168 -20.34 2.83 -14.12
CA TYR A 168 -20.73 1.48 -13.68
C TYR A 168 -19.82 0.93 -12.58
N ILE A 169 -18.61 1.47 -12.50
CA ILE A 169 -17.68 1.25 -11.39
C ILE A 169 -17.29 2.61 -10.82
N SER A 170 -17.40 2.76 -9.50
CA SER A 170 -17.01 3.97 -8.79
C SER A 170 -16.48 3.64 -7.39
N LEU A 171 -15.81 4.59 -6.75
CA LEU A 171 -15.58 4.54 -5.31
C LEU A 171 -16.76 5.21 -4.61
N LEU A 172 -17.16 4.70 -3.44
CA LEU A 172 -18.18 5.29 -2.58
C LEU A 172 -17.86 6.76 -2.22
N SER A 173 -16.58 7.14 -2.22
CA SER A 173 -16.13 8.53 -2.08
C SER A 173 -16.51 9.45 -3.25
N GLY A 174 -17.23 8.96 -4.26
CA GLY A 174 -17.64 9.69 -5.46
C GLY A 174 -16.55 9.79 -6.53
N LYS A 175 -15.37 9.21 -6.29
CA LYS A 175 -14.27 9.20 -7.28
C LYS A 175 -14.54 8.14 -8.35
N THR A 176 -14.64 8.59 -9.59
CA THR A 176 -14.87 7.74 -10.78
C THR A 176 -13.61 7.51 -11.61
N SER A 177 -12.47 8.11 -11.23
CA SER A 177 -11.25 7.98 -12.01
C SER A 177 -10.56 6.64 -11.76
N SER A 178 -10.32 5.90 -12.84
CA SER A 178 -9.53 4.66 -12.87
C SER A 178 -8.08 4.83 -12.36
N LYS A 179 -7.59 6.08 -12.26
CA LYS A 179 -6.25 6.45 -11.78
C LYS A 179 -6.19 6.70 -10.27
N CYS A 180 -7.31 6.72 -9.57
CA CYS A 180 -7.31 6.91 -8.12
C CYS A 180 -6.51 5.81 -7.43
N LYS A 181 -5.78 6.19 -6.38
CA LYS A 181 -5.07 5.25 -5.52
C LYS A 181 -6.05 4.70 -4.50
N VAL A 182 -6.01 3.39 -4.30
CA VAL A 182 -6.87 2.68 -3.36
C VAL A 182 -6.26 2.76 -1.97
N LYS A 183 -7.09 3.01 -0.97
CA LYS A 183 -6.70 3.02 0.45
C LYS A 183 -7.44 1.95 1.22
N ASN A 184 -6.91 1.62 2.39
CA ASN A 184 -7.62 0.78 3.35
C ASN A 184 -8.98 1.38 3.69
N GLY A 185 -10.02 0.55 3.65
CA GLY A 185 -11.40 0.96 3.93
C GLY A 185 -12.13 1.61 2.76
N ASP A 186 -11.48 1.80 1.60
CA ASP A 186 -12.18 2.25 0.40
C ASP A 186 -13.23 1.21 -0.02
N THR A 187 -14.43 1.67 -0.38
CA THR A 187 -15.49 0.83 -0.94
C THR A 187 -15.66 1.09 -2.42
N ILE A 188 -15.51 0.05 -3.23
CA ILE A 188 -15.77 0.05 -4.67
C ILE A 188 -17.22 -0.37 -4.88
N LEU A 189 -17.97 0.42 -5.64
CA LEU A 189 -19.35 0.14 -6.04
C LEU A 189 -19.36 -0.34 -7.49
N MET A 190 -20.11 -1.40 -7.74
CA MET A 190 -20.31 -1.97 -9.06
C MET A 190 -21.82 -2.13 -9.34
N ASP A 191 -22.30 -1.50 -10.41
CA ASP A 191 -23.66 -1.72 -10.91
C ASP A 191 -23.69 -3.02 -11.71
N ARG A 192 -24.33 -4.04 -11.14
CA ARG A 192 -24.43 -5.38 -11.73
C ARG A 192 -25.21 -5.37 -13.05
N LYS A 193 -26.32 -4.65 -13.12
CA LYS A 193 -27.17 -4.63 -14.32
C LYS A 193 -26.40 -4.02 -15.48
N SER A 194 -25.76 -2.88 -15.23
CA SER A 194 -24.92 -2.21 -16.21
C SER A 194 -23.69 -3.03 -16.60
N LEU A 195 -23.13 -3.83 -15.69
CA LEU A 195 -22.05 -4.77 -16.01
C LEU A 195 -22.51 -5.91 -16.92
N ILE A 196 -23.68 -6.49 -16.67
CA ILE A 196 -24.27 -7.54 -17.52
C ILE A 196 -24.51 -7.00 -18.92
N ASP A 197 -25.19 -5.85 -19.02
CA ASP A 197 -25.52 -5.23 -20.31
C ASP A 197 -24.29 -4.80 -21.12
N PHE A 198 -23.14 -4.57 -20.45
CA PHE A 198 -21.89 -4.19 -21.10
C PHE A 198 -21.01 -5.40 -21.50
N LEU A 199 -21.13 -6.52 -20.79
CA LEU A 199 -20.30 -7.71 -20.99
C LEU A 199 -20.97 -8.78 -21.87
N GLY A 200 -22.31 -8.80 -21.89
CA GLY A 200 -23.11 -9.57 -22.86
C GLY A 200 -23.06 -8.97 -24.26
#